data_AF-A0A7V3Y0V1-F1
#
_entry.id   AF-A0A7V3Y0V1-F1
#
_cell.length_a   1.000
_cell.length_b   1.000
_cell.length_c   1.000
_cell.angle_alpha   90.00
_cell.angle_beta   90.00
_cell.angle_gamma   90.00
#
_symmetry.space_group_name_H-M   'P 1'
#
loop_
_entity.id
_entity.type
_entity.pdbx_description
1 polymer ?
#
loop_
_entity_poly.entity_id
_entity_poly.type
_entity_poly.pdbx_seq_one_letter_code
_entity_poly.pdbx_strand_id
1 'polypeptide(L)'
;MRPNLLVDSRDARFVLFEMFDILKLSEYDLYKEFDRDTYEAVLDLAEQIAMEEVYPANTIADKEGVTFNPDDHTVIVPQVYKKAMQAFNEAGFTGLVQPVEYGGMGMPEMLYRSALEYFLAASISFTIYITLSNGATNLVRIFGNEEQRRLYLEKMVSGRWGGTMCLTEPEAGSDVGAIKTKAYRNADGTYSIKGQKIFISSGENDLYENIIHMVLARIDGHPEGTKGLSLFLVPKILVNADGTLGKRNDVICTGVEHKMGIKGSATCSLSFGDNDSCIGYLLGNERDGIKNMFHMMNEARLDVGLEGLGVSSAAYMHAV
;
A
#
# COMPACT_ATOMS: atom_id res chain seq x y z
N MET A 1 -0.18 -33.74 -3.23
CA MET A 1 -0.35 -32.27 -3.20
C MET A 1 -1.75 -31.97 -3.68
N ARG A 2 -2.51 -31.09 -3.01
CA ARG A 2 -3.76 -30.58 -3.60
C ARG A 2 -3.36 -29.73 -4.82
N PRO A 3 -4.12 -29.78 -5.93
CA PRO A 3 -3.84 -28.90 -7.07
C PRO A 3 -3.94 -27.43 -6.62
N ASN A 4 -3.02 -26.60 -7.09
CA ASN A 4 -3.11 -25.15 -6.90
C ASN A 4 -4.29 -24.63 -7.74
N LEU A 5 -5.29 -24.05 -7.07
CA LEU A 5 -6.51 -23.55 -7.71
C LEU A 5 -6.45 -22.04 -8.01
N LEU A 6 -5.29 -21.42 -7.79
CA LEU A 6 -5.10 -19.97 -7.91
C LEU A 6 -4.35 -19.61 -9.20
N VAL A 7 -3.21 -20.25 -9.41
CA VAL A 7 -2.27 -19.95 -10.48
C VAL A 7 -1.68 -21.26 -11.00
N ASP A 8 -1.46 -21.38 -12.31
CA ASP A 8 -0.66 -22.47 -12.84
C ASP A 8 0.82 -22.23 -12.50
N SER A 9 1.29 -22.89 -11.45
CA SER A 9 2.65 -22.82 -10.95
C SER A 9 3.71 -23.12 -12.03
N ARG A 10 3.39 -23.98 -13.02
CA ARG A 10 4.31 -24.29 -14.12
C ARG A 10 4.39 -23.13 -15.11
N ASP A 11 3.27 -22.48 -15.40
CA ASP A 11 3.20 -21.32 -16.29
C ASP A 11 3.93 -20.12 -15.69
N ALA A 12 3.71 -19.83 -14.41
CA ALA A 12 4.43 -18.76 -13.70
C ALA A 12 5.95 -18.93 -13.80
N ARG A 13 6.45 -20.17 -13.62
CA ARG A 13 7.88 -20.51 -13.73
C ARG A 13 8.36 -20.50 -15.18
N PHE A 14 7.54 -20.90 -16.14
CA PHE A 14 7.85 -20.79 -17.58
C PHE A 14 8.09 -19.32 -17.96
N VAL A 15 7.15 -18.44 -17.61
CA VAL A 15 7.23 -17.01 -17.91
C VAL A 15 8.49 -16.41 -17.27
N LEU A 16 8.73 -16.70 -15.99
CA LEU A 16 9.85 -16.10 -15.26
C LEU A 16 11.23 -16.61 -15.70
N PHE A 17 11.41 -17.93 -15.79
CA PHE A 17 12.73 -18.54 -16.02
C PHE A 17 13.04 -18.82 -17.49
N GLU A 18 12.04 -19.13 -18.32
CA GLU A 18 12.28 -19.55 -19.71
C GLU A 18 11.98 -18.43 -20.71
N MET A 19 10.91 -17.66 -20.50
CA MET A 19 10.55 -16.56 -21.40
C MET A 19 11.35 -15.29 -21.11
N PHE A 20 11.38 -14.85 -19.85
CA PHE A 20 12.13 -13.64 -19.46
C PHE A 20 13.56 -13.91 -19.01
N ASP A 21 13.89 -15.15 -18.63
CA ASP A 21 15.23 -15.54 -18.19
C ASP A 21 15.74 -14.65 -17.04
N ILE A 22 15.00 -14.61 -15.92
CA ILE A 22 15.31 -13.79 -14.75
C ILE A 22 16.74 -13.99 -14.22
N LEU A 23 17.37 -15.13 -14.49
CA LEU A 23 18.73 -15.44 -14.05
C LEU A 23 19.78 -14.50 -14.68
N LYS A 24 19.49 -13.90 -15.83
CA LYS A 24 20.33 -12.84 -16.43
C LYS A 24 20.48 -11.61 -15.54
N LEU A 25 19.56 -11.39 -14.59
CA LEU A 25 19.71 -10.28 -13.64
C LEU A 25 20.97 -10.41 -12.79
N SER A 26 21.51 -11.63 -12.61
CA SER A 26 22.78 -11.86 -11.90
C SER A 26 23.99 -11.15 -12.52
N GLU A 27 23.88 -10.69 -13.78
CA GLU A 27 24.91 -9.84 -14.43
C GLU A 27 25.02 -8.44 -13.79
N TYR A 28 23.98 -7.98 -13.09
CA TYR A 28 23.99 -6.72 -12.37
C TYR A 28 24.45 -6.92 -10.93
N ASP A 29 25.34 -6.06 -10.44
CA ASP A 29 25.87 -6.12 -9.08
C ASP A 29 24.78 -6.13 -8.00
N LEU A 30 23.63 -5.50 -8.27
CA LEU A 30 22.49 -5.45 -7.37
C LEU A 30 21.80 -6.82 -7.15
N TYR A 31 21.91 -7.74 -8.12
CA TYR A 31 21.16 -9.01 -8.11
C TYR A 31 22.06 -10.25 -8.20
N LYS A 32 23.38 -10.09 -8.20
CA LYS A 32 24.35 -11.20 -8.32
C LYS A 32 24.27 -12.25 -7.21
N GLU A 33 23.68 -11.89 -6.08
CA GLU A 33 23.54 -12.77 -4.90
C GLU A 33 22.30 -13.67 -4.98
N PHE A 34 21.41 -13.46 -5.97
CA PHE A 34 20.20 -14.26 -6.13
C PHE A 34 20.35 -15.28 -7.26
N ASP A 35 20.07 -16.53 -6.93
CA ASP A 35 20.11 -17.65 -7.85
C ASP A 35 18.72 -18.27 -8.07
N ARG A 36 18.68 -19.32 -8.90
CA ARG A 36 17.44 -20.02 -9.21
C ARG A 36 16.78 -20.59 -7.96
N ASP A 37 17.55 -21.23 -7.08
CA ASP A 37 17.03 -21.89 -5.90
C ASP A 37 16.39 -20.87 -4.94
N THR A 38 16.99 -19.69 -4.81
CA THR A 38 16.41 -18.58 -4.06
C THR A 38 15.08 -18.12 -4.66
N TYR A 39 15.01 -17.94 -5.99
CA TYR A 39 13.78 -17.53 -6.66
C TYR A 39 12.66 -18.58 -6.55
N GLU A 40 12.98 -19.86 -6.76
CA GLU A 40 12.00 -20.96 -6.61
C GLU A 40 11.49 -21.02 -5.16
N ALA A 41 12.36 -20.90 -4.16
CA ALA A 41 11.95 -20.92 -2.75
C ALA A 41 10.99 -19.79 -2.38
N VAL A 42 11.19 -18.58 -2.94
CA VAL A 42 10.29 -17.45 -2.75
C VAL A 42 8.92 -17.71 -3.37
N LEU A 43 8.89 -18.26 -4.59
CA LEU A 43 7.63 -18.60 -5.28
C LEU A 43 6.87 -19.72 -4.57
N ASP A 44 7.56 -20.77 -4.12
CA ASP A 44 6.98 -21.87 -3.37
C ASP A 44 6.37 -21.39 -2.05
N LEU A 45 7.07 -20.51 -1.32
CA LEU A 45 6.58 -19.93 -0.07
C LEU A 45 5.38 -19.01 -0.32
N ALA A 46 5.41 -18.20 -1.38
CA ALA A 46 4.29 -17.33 -1.74
C ALA A 46 3.04 -18.14 -2.07
N GLU A 47 3.19 -19.18 -2.89
CA GLU A 47 2.13 -20.12 -3.25
C GLU A 47 1.54 -20.79 -2.00
N GLN A 48 2.41 -21.29 -1.11
CA GLN A 48 1.96 -21.95 0.12
C GLN A 48 1.13 -21.01 1.00
N ILE A 49 1.63 -19.81 1.31
CA ILE A 49 0.90 -18.85 2.16
C ILE A 49 -0.39 -18.40 1.48
N ALA A 50 -0.37 -18.16 0.17
CA ALA A 50 -1.56 -17.78 -0.57
C ALA A 50 -2.66 -18.86 -0.47
N MET A 51 -2.31 -20.14 -0.64
CA MET A 51 -3.27 -21.25 -0.56
C MET A 51 -3.73 -21.58 0.87
N GLU A 52 -2.82 -21.51 1.84
CA GLU A 52 -3.09 -21.98 3.21
C GLU A 52 -3.72 -20.90 4.08
N GLU A 53 -3.40 -19.62 3.85
CA GLU A 53 -3.80 -18.52 4.72
C GLU A 53 -4.71 -17.50 4.03
N VAL A 54 -4.38 -17.07 2.81
CA VAL A 54 -5.10 -15.97 2.14
C VAL A 54 -6.37 -16.45 1.45
N TYR A 55 -6.29 -17.53 0.67
CA TYR A 55 -7.42 -18.02 -0.12
C TYR A 55 -8.61 -18.48 0.75
N PRO A 56 -8.41 -19.24 1.85
CA PRO A 56 -9.51 -19.61 2.75
C PRO A 56 -10.17 -18.39 3.42
N ALA A 57 -9.42 -17.31 3.64
CA ALA A 57 -9.94 -16.08 4.23
C ALA A 57 -10.83 -15.28 3.28
N ASN A 58 -10.64 -15.41 1.96
CA ASN A 58 -11.29 -14.57 0.94
C ASN A 58 -12.83 -14.61 1.01
N THR A 59 -13.42 -15.82 1.06
CA THR A 59 -14.89 -15.96 1.12
C THR A 59 -15.48 -15.45 2.43
N ILE A 60 -14.75 -15.62 3.54
CA ILE A 60 -15.18 -15.15 4.86
C ILE A 60 -15.18 -13.62 4.87
N ALA A 61 -14.08 -13.02 4.39
CA ALA A 61 -13.92 -11.58 4.32
C ALA A 61 -14.93 -10.87 3.40
N ASP A 62 -15.36 -11.47 2.28
CA ASP A 62 -16.44 -10.86 1.47
C ASP A 62 -17.79 -10.91 2.17
N LYS A 63 -18.09 -11.98 2.92
CA LYS A 63 -19.34 -12.11 3.67
C LYS A 63 -19.42 -11.16 4.87
N GLU A 64 -18.31 -11.03 5.60
CA GLU A 64 -18.23 -10.19 6.80
C GLU A 64 -18.07 -8.71 6.44
N GLY A 65 -17.24 -8.39 5.44
CA GLY A 65 -16.82 -7.02 5.17
C GLY A 65 -16.01 -6.41 6.31
N VAL A 66 -15.84 -5.09 6.30
CA VAL A 66 -15.22 -4.36 7.42
C VAL A 66 -16.29 -3.74 8.33
N THR A 67 -15.97 -3.56 9.60
CA THR A 67 -16.85 -2.89 10.57
C THR A 67 -16.32 -1.50 10.90
N PHE A 68 -17.11 -0.46 10.66
CA PHE A 68 -16.79 0.91 11.05
C PHE A 68 -17.43 1.25 12.40
N ASN A 69 -16.65 1.79 13.33
CA ASN A 69 -17.13 2.32 14.60
C ASN A 69 -17.19 3.88 14.53
N PRO A 70 -18.38 4.48 14.53
CA PRO A 70 -18.52 5.94 14.44
C PRO A 70 -18.10 6.67 15.71
N ASP A 71 -18.07 6.02 16.87
CA ASP A 71 -17.77 6.67 18.15
C ASP A 71 -16.27 6.99 18.32
N ASP A 72 -15.40 6.15 17.76
CA ASP A 72 -13.94 6.30 17.82
C ASP A 72 -13.27 6.45 16.45
N HIS A 73 -14.08 6.48 15.37
CA HIS A 73 -13.65 6.60 13.99
C HIS A 73 -12.69 5.49 13.53
N THR A 74 -12.80 4.29 14.09
CA THR A 74 -11.96 3.13 13.73
C THR A 74 -12.65 2.17 12.78
N VAL A 75 -11.85 1.36 12.09
CA VAL A 75 -12.32 0.29 11.20
C VAL A 75 -11.64 -1.01 11.61
N ILE A 76 -12.46 -2.04 11.83
CA ILE A 76 -12.01 -3.41 12.11
C ILE A 76 -12.14 -4.21 10.83
N VAL A 77 -11.02 -4.81 10.39
CA VAL A 77 -11.01 -5.68 9.21
C VAL A 77 -11.47 -7.11 9.57
N PRO A 78 -11.85 -7.97 8.61
CA PRO A 78 -12.13 -9.38 8.87
C PRO A 78 -11.03 -10.05 9.69
N GLN A 79 -11.39 -10.70 10.79
CA GLN A 79 -10.40 -11.24 11.74
C GLN A 79 -9.51 -12.32 11.11
N VAL A 80 -10.02 -13.02 10.09
CA VAL A 80 -9.28 -13.98 9.28
C VAL A 80 -8.03 -13.38 8.61
N TYR A 81 -7.98 -12.07 8.40
CA TYR A 81 -6.81 -11.40 7.82
C TYR A 81 -5.63 -11.25 8.77
N LYS A 82 -5.82 -11.35 10.08
CA LYS A 82 -4.70 -11.22 11.03
C LYS A 82 -3.64 -12.30 10.82
N LYS A 83 -4.08 -13.55 10.67
CA LYS A 83 -3.19 -14.70 10.45
C LYS A 83 -2.49 -14.61 9.09
N ALA A 84 -3.22 -14.27 8.04
CA ALA A 84 -2.68 -14.07 6.70
C ALA A 84 -1.64 -12.94 6.65
N MET A 85 -1.93 -11.79 7.27
CA MET A 85 -1.00 -10.64 7.33
C MET A 85 0.25 -10.99 8.15
N GLN A 86 0.09 -11.71 9.26
CA GLN A 86 1.22 -12.19 10.06
C GLN A 86 2.13 -13.11 9.24
N ALA A 87 1.57 -14.12 8.56
CA ALA A 87 2.35 -15.03 7.72
C ALA A 87 3.08 -14.28 6.58
N PHE A 88 2.40 -13.33 5.93
CA PHE A 88 2.99 -12.51 4.87
C PHE A 88 4.17 -11.66 5.38
N ASN A 89 4.01 -11.01 6.55
CA ASN A 89 5.04 -10.18 7.17
C ASN A 89 6.21 -11.00 7.70
N GLU A 90 5.97 -12.13 8.37
CA GLU A 90 7.02 -13.01 8.92
C GLU A 90 7.85 -13.69 7.83
N ALA A 91 7.23 -13.99 6.68
CA ALA A 91 7.95 -14.44 5.49
C ALA A 91 8.74 -13.32 4.79
N GLY A 92 8.56 -12.06 5.22
CA GLY A 92 9.32 -10.91 4.73
C GLY A 92 8.87 -10.38 3.37
N PHE A 93 7.69 -10.77 2.88
CA PHE A 93 7.19 -10.32 1.57
C PHE A 93 6.95 -8.80 1.49
N THR A 94 6.70 -8.14 2.62
CA THR A 94 6.53 -6.67 2.67
C THR A 94 7.83 -5.93 2.31
N GLY A 95 8.98 -6.52 2.64
CA GLY A 95 10.29 -5.96 2.36
C GLY A 95 11.02 -6.59 1.17
N LEU A 96 10.36 -7.46 0.40
CA LEU A 96 11.03 -8.34 -0.57
C LEU A 96 11.93 -7.58 -1.56
N VAL A 97 11.42 -6.47 -2.11
CA VAL A 97 12.15 -5.62 -3.09
C VAL A 97 12.81 -4.41 -2.46
N GLN A 98 12.56 -4.16 -1.18
CA GLN A 98 13.07 -2.97 -0.52
C GLN A 98 14.57 -3.11 -0.26
N PRO A 99 15.35 -2.01 -0.30
CA PRO A 99 16.77 -2.07 -0.04
C PRO A 99 17.11 -2.65 1.34
N VAL A 100 18.22 -3.40 1.41
CA VAL A 100 18.71 -4.02 2.65
C VAL A 100 19.00 -2.99 3.74
N GLU A 101 19.45 -1.79 3.37
CA GLU A 101 19.68 -0.66 4.29
C GLU A 101 18.41 -0.21 5.05
N TYR A 102 17.22 -0.55 4.56
CA TYR A 102 15.95 -0.28 5.23
C TYR A 102 15.29 -1.55 5.79
N GLY A 103 16.00 -2.68 5.83
CA GLY A 103 15.51 -3.96 6.33
C GLY A 103 14.77 -4.81 5.30
N GLY A 104 14.88 -4.49 4.01
CA GLY A 104 14.33 -5.32 2.93
C GLY A 104 15.31 -6.41 2.45
N MET A 105 14.90 -7.18 1.45
CA MET A 105 15.72 -8.26 0.86
C MET A 105 16.42 -7.85 -0.43
N GLY A 106 16.06 -6.72 -1.05
CA GLY A 106 16.69 -6.22 -2.27
C GLY A 106 16.44 -7.08 -3.52
N MET A 107 15.45 -7.97 -3.50
CA MET A 107 15.16 -8.87 -4.62
C MET A 107 14.59 -8.11 -5.83
N PRO A 108 14.68 -8.67 -7.06
CA PRO A 108 14.12 -8.04 -8.25
C PRO A 108 12.61 -7.84 -8.18
N GLU A 109 12.14 -6.71 -8.72
CA GLU A 109 10.72 -6.40 -8.85
C GLU A 109 9.95 -7.50 -9.60
N MET A 110 10.56 -8.10 -10.62
CA MET A 110 9.96 -9.20 -11.38
C MET A 110 9.59 -10.41 -10.50
N LEU A 111 10.48 -10.79 -9.58
CA LEU A 111 10.21 -11.89 -8.64
C LEU A 111 9.05 -11.53 -7.71
N TYR A 112 9.04 -10.30 -7.20
CA TYR A 112 7.95 -9.81 -6.36
C TYR A 112 6.61 -9.83 -7.07
N ARG A 113 6.54 -9.40 -8.35
CA ARG A 113 5.28 -9.44 -9.11
C ARG A 113 4.80 -10.86 -9.33
N SER A 114 5.70 -11.81 -9.63
CA SER A 114 5.36 -13.23 -9.76
C SER A 114 4.88 -13.84 -8.44
N ALA A 115 5.49 -13.47 -7.30
CA ALA A 115 5.02 -13.91 -5.98
C ALA A 115 3.66 -13.26 -5.61
N LEU A 116 3.49 -11.97 -5.93
CA LEU A 116 2.28 -11.20 -5.64
C LEU A 116 1.05 -11.76 -6.38
N GLU A 117 1.24 -12.34 -7.56
CA GLU A 117 0.18 -12.96 -8.36
C GLU A 117 -0.61 -14.02 -7.57
N TYR A 118 0.07 -14.88 -6.82
CA TYR A 118 -0.58 -15.90 -5.98
C TYR A 118 -1.49 -15.26 -4.92
N PHE A 119 -1.03 -14.20 -4.26
CA PHE A 119 -1.80 -13.49 -3.23
C PHE A 119 -2.99 -12.73 -3.84
N LEU A 120 -2.81 -12.12 -5.01
CA LEU A 120 -3.88 -11.43 -5.75
C LEU A 120 -4.96 -12.42 -6.21
N ALA A 121 -4.55 -13.57 -6.75
CA ALA A 121 -5.43 -14.67 -7.12
C ALA A 121 -6.18 -15.23 -5.90
N ALA A 122 -5.53 -15.28 -4.73
CA ALA A 122 -6.15 -15.71 -3.49
C ALA A 122 -7.19 -14.70 -2.95
N SER A 123 -6.82 -13.43 -2.85
CA SER A 123 -7.72 -12.34 -2.42
C SER A 123 -7.17 -10.96 -2.76
N ILE A 124 -7.87 -10.26 -3.68
CA ILE A 124 -7.62 -8.83 -3.95
C ILE A 124 -7.81 -8.00 -2.68
N SER A 125 -8.89 -8.23 -1.93
CA SER A 125 -9.24 -7.35 -0.81
C SER A 125 -8.28 -7.41 0.37
N PHE A 126 -7.61 -8.55 0.57
CA PHE A 126 -6.46 -8.66 1.45
C PHE A 126 -5.24 -7.91 0.89
N THR A 127 -4.92 -8.15 -0.38
CA THR A 127 -3.68 -7.67 -1.01
C THR A 127 -3.63 -6.14 -1.18
N ILE A 128 -4.77 -5.45 -1.26
CA ILE A 128 -4.84 -3.98 -1.32
C ILE A 128 -4.15 -3.31 -0.11
N TYR A 129 -4.23 -3.88 1.09
CA TYR A 129 -3.54 -3.34 2.26
C TYR A 129 -2.01 -3.35 2.07
N ILE A 130 -1.50 -4.37 1.39
CA ILE A 130 -0.08 -4.58 1.12
C ILE A 130 0.40 -3.65 0.00
N THR A 131 -0.28 -3.64 -1.15
CA THR A 131 0.18 -2.90 -2.33
C THR A 131 0.19 -1.39 -2.09
N LEU A 132 -0.82 -0.86 -1.38
CA LEU A 132 -0.85 0.56 -1.00
C LEU A 132 0.23 0.91 0.02
N SER A 133 0.52 0.02 0.96
CA SER A 133 1.63 0.21 1.90
C SER A 133 2.98 0.25 1.17
N ASN A 134 3.20 -0.65 0.22
CA ASN A 134 4.42 -0.69 -0.59
C ASN A 134 4.58 0.58 -1.44
N GLY A 135 3.50 1.02 -2.08
CA GLY A 135 3.52 2.26 -2.86
C GLY A 135 3.83 3.49 -2.01
N ALA A 136 3.25 3.60 -0.81
CA ALA A 136 3.57 4.67 0.13
C ALA A 136 5.03 4.59 0.63
N THR A 137 5.53 3.39 0.91
CA THR A 137 6.93 3.13 1.29
C THR A 137 7.89 3.62 0.21
N ASN A 138 7.58 3.32 -1.06
CA ASN A 138 8.37 3.76 -2.21
C ASN A 138 8.39 5.28 -2.35
N LEU A 139 7.27 5.97 -2.11
CA LEU A 139 7.24 7.43 -2.10
C LEU A 139 8.13 8.02 -1.00
N VAL A 140 8.10 7.48 0.22
CA VAL A 140 8.99 7.91 1.31
C VAL A 140 10.45 7.65 0.95
N ARG A 141 10.77 6.49 0.38
CA ARG A 141 12.14 6.13 -0.01
C ARG A 141 12.69 7.10 -1.06
N ILE A 142 11.91 7.37 -2.10
CA ILE A 142 12.36 8.19 -3.23
C ILE A 142 12.38 9.67 -2.86
N PHE A 143 11.30 10.19 -2.24
CA PHE A 143 11.08 11.63 -2.07
C PHE A 143 11.23 12.13 -0.63
N GLY A 144 11.38 11.23 0.34
CA GLY A 144 11.61 11.60 1.73
C GLY A 144 12.94 12.32 1.91
N ASN A 145 12.99 13.27 2.84
CA ASN A 145 14.27 13.75 3.35
C ASN A 145 14.91 12.69 4.28
N GLU A 146 16.13 12.94 4.73
CA GLU A 146 16.88 12.00 5.58
C GLU A 146 16.12 11.62 6.86
N GLU A 147 15.50 12.60 7.52
CA GLU A 147 14.73 12.39 8.75
C GLU A 147 13.48 11.52 8.49
N GLN A 148 12.73 11.81 7.42
CA GLN A 148 11.57 11.01 7.01
C GLN A 148 11.98 9.57 6.68
N ARG A 149 13.06 9.36 5.91
CA ARG A 149 13.54 8.00 5.62
C ARG A 149 13.89 7.25 6.90
N ARG A 150 14.62 7.90 7.82
CA ARG A 150 15.02 7.32 9.11
C ARG A 150 13.83 6.96 10.01
N LEU A 151 12.81 7.82 10.07
CA LEU A 151 11.68 7.63 10.97
C LEU A 151 10.66 6.60 10.46
N TYR A 152 10.45 6.51 9.14
CA TYR A 152 9.32 5.76 8.58
C TYR A 152 9.72 4.45 7.90
N LEU A 153 10.85 4.39 7.19
CA LEU A 153 11.10 3.26 6.26
C LEU A 153 11.20 1.91 6.96
N GLU A 154 11.98 1.77 8.03
CA GLU A 154 12.12 0.49 8.74
C GLU A 154 10.75 -0.08 9.15
N LYS A 155 9.84 0.76 9.65
CA LYS A 155 8.52 0.32 10.14
C LYS A 155 7.56 -0.03 9.01
N MET A 156 7.64 0.68 7.88
CA MET A 156 6.81 0.40 6.72
C MET A 156 7.31 -0.84 5.97
N VAL A 157 8.63 -0.98 5.79
CA VAL A 157 9.29 -2.15 5.17
C VAL A 157 9.01 -3.42 5.98
N SER A 158 8.99 -3.34 7.32
CA SER A 158 8.66 -4.49 8.18
C SER A 158 7.16 -4.83 8.22
N GLY A 159 6.29 -4.05 7.55
CA GLY A 159 4.84 -4.23 7.59
C GLY A 159 4.18 -3.87 8.92
N ARG A 160 4.88 -3.18 9.84
CA ARG A 160 4.27 -2.69 11.09
C ARG A 160 3.40 -1.47 10.83
N TRP A 161 3.84 -0.60 9.92
CA TRP A 161 3.09 0.57 9.48
C TRP A 161 2.59 0.39 8.05
N GLY A 162 1.35 0.79 7.83
CA GLY A 162 0.71 0.77 6.53
C GLY A 162 0.83 2.10 5.80
N GLY A 163 0.26 2.18 4.61
CA GLY A 163 0.19 3.42 3.86
C GLY A 163 -1.01 3.49 2.94
N THR A 164 -1.36 4.71 2.53
CA THR A 164 -2.49 4.96 1.64
C THR A 164 -2.16 6.02 0.60
N MET A 165 -2.99 6.07 -0.43
CA MET A 165 -2.95 7.08 -1.47
C MET A 165 -4.19 7.99 -1.36
N CYS A 166 -4.01 9.27 -1.06
CA CYS A 166 -5.12 10.20 -0.76
C CYS A 166 -5.24 11.32 -1.80
N LEU A 167 -6.01 11.08 -2.87
CA LEU A 167 -6.21 12.02 -3.99
C LEU A 167 -7.64 12.54 -4.06
N THR A 168 -8.58 11.61 -4.22
CA THR A 168 -9.97 11.86 -4.64
C THR A 168 -10.76 12.62 -3.60
N GLU A 169 -11.58 13.56 -4.06
CA GLU A 169 -12.56 14.31 -3.28
C GLU A 169 -13.96 14.15 -3.90
N PRO A 170 -15.05 14.43 -3.17
CA PRO A 170 -16.42 14.30 -3.70
C PRO A 170 -16.63 15.01 -5.04
N GLU A 171 -16.01 16.19 -5.20
CA GLU A 171 -16.10 17.02 -6.40
C GLU A 171 -14.92 16.85 -7.36
N ALA A 172 -13.95 15.97 -7.05
CA ALA A 172 -12.71 15.83 -7.81
C ALA A 172 -12.19 14.38 -7.82
N GLY A 173 -12.58 13.63 -8.86
CA GLY A 173 -12.03 12.30 -9.19
C GLY A 173 -11.06 12.37 -10.37
N SER A 174 -11.58 12.28 -11.59
CA SER A 174 -10.78 12.33 -12.82
C SER A 174 -10.05 13.66 -13.00
N ASP A 175 -10.63 14.77 -12.53
CA ASP A 175 -9.97 16.08 -12.46
C ASP A 175 -9.30 16.27 -11.09
N VAL A 176 -8.18 15.59 -10.87
CA VAL A 176 -7.37 15.73 -9.65
C VAL A 176 -6.89 17.19 -9.45
N GLY A 177 -6.85 18.01 -10.50
CA GLY A 177 -6.47 19.41 -10.40
C GLY A 177 -7.47 20.27 -9.60
N ALA A 178 -8.72 19.84 -9.53
CA ALA A 178 -9.83 20.55 -8.89
C ALA A 178 -9.93 20.33 -7.37
N ILE A 179 -9.00 19.58 -6.76
CA ILE A 179 -9.04 19.33 -5.32
C ILE A 179 -9.00 20.63 -4.49
N LYS A 180 -9.77 20.63 -3.41
CA LYS A 180 -9.97 21.72 -2.45
C LYS A 180 -9.22 21.53 -1.15
N THR A 181 -8.70 20.34 -0.85
CA THR A 181 -7.85 20.11 0.33
C THR A 181 -6.67 21.08 0.32
N LYS A 182 -6.50 21.82 1.42
CA LYS A 182 -5.47 22.84 1.60
C LYS A 182 -4.39 22.42 2.57
N ALA A 183 -3.20 22.99 2.41
CA ALA A 183 -2.08 22.90 3.34
C ALA A 183 -1.64 24.31 3.74
N TYR A 184 -1.54 24.58 5.04
CA TYR A 184 -1.09 25.86 5.58
C TYR A 184 0.27 25.68 6.23
N ARG A 185 1.21 26.57 5.93
CA ARG A 185 2.57 26.50 6.49
C ARG A 185 2.55 26.81 7.99
N ASN A 186 3.24 26.00 8.76
CA ASN A 186 3.50 26.25 10.17
C ASN A 186 4.92 26.82 10.36
N ALA A 187 5.17 27.46 11.50
CA ALA A 187 6.46 28.09 11.80
C ALA A 187 7.61 27.09 11.99
N ASP A 188 7.29 25.82 12.31
CA ASP A 188 8.24 24.73 12.53
C ASP A 188 8.58 23.95 11.24
N GLY A 189 8.08 24.40 10.08
CA GLY A 189 8.29 23.74 8.80
C GLY A 189 7.29 22.62 8.48
N THR A 190 6.39 22.28 9.40
CA THR A 190 5.27 21.38 9.13
C THR A 190 4.14 22.11 8.41
N TYR A 191 3.10 21.37 8.02
CA TYR A 191 1.90 21.92 7.39
C TYR A 191 0.65 21.47 8.13
N SER A 192 -0.29 22.40 8.32
CA SER A 192 -1.63 22.10 8.78
C SER A 192 -2.50 21.73 7.57
N ILE A 193 -2.95 20.48 7.51
CA ILE A 193 -3.74 19.95 6.39
C ILE A 193 -5.24 20.08 6.71
N LYS A 194 -6.03 20.62 5.78
CA LYS A 194 -7.48 20.78 5.95
C LYS A 194 -8.25 20.37 4.70
N GLY A 195 -9.14 19.41 4.83
CA GLY A 195 -9.98 18.94 3.73
C GLY A 195 -10.52 17.54 3.95
N GLN A 196 -11.15 16.99 2.90
CA GLN A 196 -11.77 15.68 2.94
C GLN A 196 -11.35 14.89 1.71
N LYS A 197 -11.17 13.58 1.89
CA LYS A 197 -10.86 12.63 0.83
C LYS A 197 -11.85 11.48 0.87
N ILE A 198 -12.24 10.96 -0.29
CA ILE A 198 -13.16 9.83 -0.41
C ILE A 198 -12.53 8.71 -1.22
N PHE A 199 -13.10 7.51 -1.10
CA PHE A 199 -12.62 6.31 -1.79
C PHE A 199 -11.17 5.97 -1.45
N ILE A 200 -10.76 6.23 -0.20
CA ILE A 200 -9.41 5.92 0.26
C ILE A 200 -9.35 4.46 0.68
N SER A 201 -8.84 3.63 -0.22
CA SER A 201 -8.52 2.24 0.08
C SER A 201 -7.51 2.16 1.23
N SER A 202 -7.78 1.26 2.17
CA SER A 202 -7.00 1.05 3.40
C SER A 202 -6.90 2.30 4.30
N GLY A 203 -7.83 3.26 4.14
CA GLY A 203 -7.84 4.55 4.83
C GLY A 203 -7.85 4.47 6.36
N GLU A 204 -8.45 3.43 6.93
CA GLU A 204 -8.40 3.10 8.36
C GLU A 204 -8.53 1.58 8.49
N ASN A 205 -7.78 1.00 9.43
CA ASN A 205 -7.77 -0.42 9.74
C ASN A 205 -6.95 -0.69 11.01
N ASP A 206 -7.14 -1.88 11.56
CA ASP A 206 -6.44 -2.41 12.72
C ASP A 206 -5.37 -3.48 12.34
N LEU A 207 -4.90 -3.49 11.08
CA LEU A 207 -3.79 -4.35 10.64
C LEU A 207 -2.42 -3.73 10.97
N TYR A 208 -2.37 -2.40 11.01
CA TYR A 208 -1.13 -1.66 11.22
C TYR A 208 -1.18 -0.84 12.51
N GLU A 209 -0.03 -0.72 13.17
CA GLU A 209 0.11 0.12 14.38
C GLU A 209 -0.06 1.61 14.03
N ASN A 210 0.35 2.00 12.82
CA ASN A 210 0.20 3.34 12.27
C ASN A 210 -0.07 3.27 10.76
N ILE A 211 -0.72 4.29 10.21
CA ILE A 211 -1.03 4.38 8.79
C ILE A 211 -0.49 5.72 8.28
N ILE A 212 0.32 5.67 7.23
CA ILE A 212 0.96 6.85 6.66
C ILE A 212 0.22 7.27 5.38
N HIS A 213 -0.59 8.32 5.47
CA HIS A 213 -1.39 8.81 4.36
C HIS A 213 -0.55 9.69 3.42
N MET A 214 -0.50 9.35 2.14
CA MET A 214 0.12 10.16 1.09
C MET A 214 -0.93 11.12 0.51
N VAL A 215 -1.01 12.33 1.05
CA VAL A 215 -2.10 13.29 0.79
C VAL A 215 -1.69 14.33 -0.25
N LEU A 216 -2.47 14.44 -1.32
CA LEU A 216 -2.40 15.61 -2.21
C LEU A 216 -3.22 16.76 -1.64
N ALA A 217 -2.55 17.90 -1.45
CA ALA A 217 -3.18 19.15 -1.02
C ALA A 217 -2.53 20.35 -1.73
N ARG A 218 -3.26 21.46 -1.78
CA ARG A 218 -2.77 22.74 -2.32
C ARG A 218 -2.26 23.61 -1.17
N ILE A 219 -0.99 24.01 -1.22
CA ILE A 219 -0.49 24.99 -0.25
C ILE A 219 -1.24 26.31 -0.47
N ASP A 220 -1.68 26.97 0.61
CA ASP A 220 -2.39 28.23 0.49
C ASP A 220 -1.55 29.28 -0.28
N GLY A 221 -2.20 29.94 -1.25
CA GLY A 221 -1.55 30.85 -2.19
C GLY A 221 -0.90 30.20 -3.42
N HIS A 222 -0.84 28.86 -3.53
CA HIS A 222 -0.35 28.20 -4.74
C HIS A 222 -1.41 28.22 -5.86
N PRO A 223 -1.00 28.21 -7.15
CA PRO A 223 -1.91 28.32 -8.28
C PRO A 223 -2.91 27.16 -8.33
N GLU A 224 -4.04 27.35 -9.01
CA GLU A 224 -5.03 26.29 -9.24
C GLU A 224 -4.51 25.17 -10.17
N GLY A 225 -5.26 24.07 -10.24
CA GLY A 225 -4.92 22.91 -11.07
C GLY A 225 -3.79 22.06 -10.51
N THR A 226 -3.38 21.04 -11.26
CA THR A 226 -2.38 20.04 -10.85
C THR A 226 -1.01 20.65 -10.52
N LYS A 227 -0.63 21.74 -11.19
CA LYS A 227 0.64 22.47 -10.98
C LYS A 227 0.75 23.15 -9.61
N GLY A 228 -0.35 23.29 -8.87
CA GLY A 228 -0.34 23.84 -7.52
C GLY A 228 -0.23 22.81 -6.41
N LEU A 229 -0.33 21.53 -6.74
CA LEU A 229 -0.47 20.47 -5.75
C LEU A 229 0.87 20.00 -5.22
N SER A 230 0.93 19.78 -3.92
CA SER A 230 2.09 19.21 -3.23
C SER A 230 1.67 17.90 -2.55
N LEU A 231 2.65 17.03 -2.30
CA LEU A 231 2.43 15.75 -1.65
C LEU A 231 2.86 15.85 -0.19
N PHE A 232 2.01 15.34 0.72
CA PHE A 232 2.26 15.36 2.14
C PHE A 232 2.21 13.95 2.73
N LEU A 233 3.18 13.66 3.58
CA LEU A 233 3.16 12.54 4.49
C LEU A 233 2.33 12.95 5.72
N VAL A 234 1.18 12.32 5.94
CA VAL A 234 0.29 12.59 7.08
C VAL A 234 0.07 11.29 7.86
N PRO A 235 0.76 11.08 9.00
CA PRO A 235 0.58 9.85 9.75
C PRO A 235 -0.69 9.90 10.59
N LYS A 236 -1.39 8.76 10.76
CA LYS A 236 -2.54 8.60 11.66
C LYS A 236 -2.17 8.91 13.11
N ILE A 237 -0.99 8.49 13.53
CA ILE A 237 -0.38 8.80 14.84
C ILE A 237 0.95 9.50 14.57
N LEU A 238 1.17 10.66 15.19
CA LEU A 238 2.41 11.42 15.02
C LEU A 238 3.61 10.59 15.47
N VAL A 239 4.76 10.79 14.83
CA VAL A 239 5.99 10.06 15.14
C VAL A 239 6.94 11.01 15.85
N ASN A 240 7.42 10.61 17.02
CA ASN A 240 8.39 11.37 17.80
C ASN A 240 9.78 11.28 17.16
N ALA A 241 10.69 12.19 17.53
CA ALA A 241 12.06 12.22 16.97
C ALA A 241 12.85 10.91 17.22
N ASP A 242 12.52 10.15 18.26
CA ASP A 242 13.11 8.84 18.57
C ASP A 242 12.47 7.67 17.80
N GLY A 243 11.46 7.93 16.96
CA GLY A 243 10.73 6.92 16.19
C GLY A 243 9.55 6.27 16.93
N THR A 244 9.28 6.66 18.18
CA THR A 244 8.11 6.16 18.93
C THR A 244 6.82 6.85 18.49
N LEU A 245 5.69 6.18 18.71
CA LEU A 245 4.37 6.74 18.43
C LEU A 245 3.98 7.78 19.50
N GLY A 246 3.59 8.97 19.05
CA GLY A 246 3.12 10.08 19.86
C GLY A 246 1.60 10.17 19.92
N LYS A 247 1.06 11.39 19.92
CA LYS A 247 -0.38 11.63 19.95
C LYS A 247 -1.04 11.26 18.61
N ARG A 248 -2.33 10.90 18.67
CA ARG A 248 -3.16 10.75 17.46
C ARG A 248 -3.18 12.06 16.69
N ASN A 249 -3.02 11.99 15.37
CA ASN A 249 -3.13 13.14 14.49
C ASN A 249 -4.60 13.42 14.17
N ASP A 250 -4.91 14.63 13.71
CA ASP A 250 -6.28 15.05 13.38
C ASP A 250 -6.68 14.60 11.97
N VAL A 251 -6.63 13.28 11.75
CA VAL A 251 -7.15 12.58 10.60
C VAL A 251 -8.07 11.47 11.10
N ILE A 252 -9.31 11.47 10.64
CA ILE A 252 -10.33 10.52 11.08
C ILE A 252 -11.06 9.88 9.90
N CYS A 253 -11.45 8.62 10.06
CA CYS A 253 -12.38 7.95 9.15
C CYS A 253 -13.80 8.41 9.50
N THR A 254 -14.46 9.07 8.56
CA THR A 254 -15.85 9.55 8.73
C THR A 254 -16.87 8.54 8.26
N GLY A 255 -16.44 7.50 7.55
CA GLY A 255 -17.30 6.41 7.11
C GLY A 255 -16.59 5.45 6.17
N VAL A 256 -17.25 4.33 5.88
CA VAL A 256 -16.78 3.30 4.95
C VAL A 256 -17.87 3.00 3.91
N GLU A 257 -17.45 2.85 2.66
CA GLU A 257 -18.36 2.58 1.54
C GLU A 257 -18.95 1.17 1.56
N HIS A 258 -20.24 1.07 1.23
CA HIS A 258 -20.90 -0.21 0.91
C HIS A 258 -20.69 -0.55 -0.57
N LYS A 259 -19.87 -1.58 -0.83
CA LYS A 259 -19.39 -1.92 -2.17
C LYS A 259 -20.00 -3.21 -2.72
N MET A 260 -20.00 -3.35 -4.04
CA MET A 260 -20.40 -4.57 -4.75
C MET A 260 -19.53 -5.78 -4.37
N GLY A 261 -18.21 -5.60 -4.31
CA GLY A 261 -17.21 -6.61 -3.96
C GLY A 261 -16.04 -5.97 -3.20
N ILE A 262 -14.92 -6.69 -3.08
CA ILE A 262 -13.72 -6.28 -2.31
C ILE A 262 -14.06 -5.76 -0.91
N LYS A 263 -15.07 -6.38 -0.27
CA LYS A 263 -15.70 -5.87 0.96
C LYS A 263 -14.80 -5.96 2.18
N GLY A 264 -13.85 -6.90 2.19
CA GLY A 264 -12.82 -7.01 3.24
C GLY A 264 -11.77 -5.89 3.20
N SER A 265 -11.73 -5.08 2.14
CA SER A 265 -10.89 -3.89 2.04
C SER A 265 -11.68 -2.66 2.45
N ALA A 266 -11.19 -1.92 3.46
CA ALA A 266 -11.78 -0.68 3.90
C ALA A 266 -11.63 0.38 2.81
N THR A 267 -12.73 0.98 2.40
CA THR A 267 -12.75 2.12 1.46
C THR A 267 -13.35 3.29 2.20
N CYS A 268 -12.49 4.19 2.65
CA CYS A 268 -12.84 5.19 3.66
C CYS A 268 -13.14 6.55 3.03
N SER A 269 -14.06 7.26 3.67
CA SER A 269 -14.07 8.72 3.67
C SER A 269 -13.20 9.20 4.83
N LEU A 270 -12.24 10.08 4.56
CA LEU A 270 -11.30 10.62 5.53
C LEU A 270 -11.48 12.14 5.64
N SER A 271 -11.51 12.63 6.87
CA SER A 271 -11.44 14.06 7.17
C SER A 271 -10.09 14.42 7.77
N PHE A 272 -9.52 15.53 7.31
CA PHE A 272 -8.24 16.07 7.76
C PHE A 272 -8.48 17.46 8.35
N GLY A 273 -8.09 17.67 9.60
CA GLY A 273 -8.01 19.00 10.18
C GLY A 273 -9.34 19.61 10.59
N ASP A 274 -10.36 18.80 10.94
CA ASP A 274 -11.63 19.31 11.47
C ASP A 274 -11.45 20.06 12.80
N ASN A 275 -10.41 19.71 13.57
CA ASN A 275 -10.02 20.39 14.81
C ASN A 275 -8.81 21.31 14.62
N ASP A 276 -8.47 21.68 13.37
CA ASP A 276 -7.33 22.54 13.00
C ASP A 276 -5.96 22.04 13.54
N SER A 277 -5.79 20.72 13.72
CA SER A 277 -4.57 20.16 14.31
C SER A 277 -3.93 19.02 13.51
N CYS A 278 -4.28 18.90 12.22
CA CYS A 278 -3.78 17.85 11.34
C CYS A 278 -2.41 18.22 10.80
N ILE A 279 -1.38 17.55 11.28
CA ILE A 279 0.00 17.82 10.88
C ILE A 279 0.39 16.91 9.72
N GLY A 280 0.88 17.54 8.65
CA GLY A 280 1.50 16.89 7.50
C GLY A 280 2.92 17.39 7.26
N TYR A 281 3.74 16.56 6.64
CA TYR A 281 5.12 16.86 6.29
C TYR A 281 5.24 16.85 4.76
N LEU A 282 5.80 17.91 4.18
CA LEU A 282 6.04 17.96 2.74
C LEU A 282 6.93 16.78 2.32
N LEU A 283 6.53 16.07 1.26
CA LEU A 283 7.26 14.95 0.70
C LEU A 283 7.79 15.31 -0.70
N GLY A 284 9.10 15.48 -0.81
CA GLY A 284 9.76 16.09 -1.97
C GLY A 284 9.64 17.61 -1.95
N ASN A 285 9.44 18.22 -3.13
CA ASN A 285 9.30 19.67 -3.25
C ASN A 285 7.84 20.10 -3.35
N GLU A 286 7.62 21.37 -3.06
CA GLU A 286 6.35 22.02 -3.32
C GLU A 286 6.02 22.03 -4.81
N ARG A 287 4.74 21.85 -5.15
CA ARG A 287 4.21 21.81 -6.51
C ARG A 287 4.68 20.61 -7.36
N ASP A 288 5.50 19.73 -6.79
CA ASP A 288 5.86 18.44 -7.38
C ASP A 288 4.88 17.33 -6.98
N GLY A 289 3.77 17.64 -6.28
CA GLY A 289 2.91 16.64 -5.66
C GLY A 289 2.36 15.60 -6.64
N ILE A 290 1.82 16.05 -7.77
CA ILE A 290 1.31 15.15 -8.82
C ILE A 290 2.45 14.33 -9.45
N LYS A 291 3.60 14.96 -9.71
CA LYS A 291 4.77 14.28 -10.27
C LYS A 291 5.25 13.17 -9.35
N ASN A 292 5.34 13.44 -8.05
CA ASN A 292 5.75 12.45 -7.06
C ASN A 292 4.70 11.33 -6.95
N MET A 293 3.42 11.69 -6.90
CA MET A 293 2.33 10.72 -6.82
C MET A 293 2.27 9.78 -8.03
N PHE A 294 2.69 10.22 -9.22
CA PHE A 294 2.74 9.36 -10.41
C PHE A 294 3.64 8.13 -10.25
N HIS A 295 4.63 8.14 -9.36
CA HIS A 295 5.40 6.93 -9.04
C HIS A 295 4.49 5.86 -8.45
N MET A 296 3.72 6.20 -7.42
CA MET A 296 2.76 5.29 -6.80
C MET A 296 1.60 4.96 -7.75
N MET A 297 1.15 5.89 -8.60
CA MET A 297 0.09 5.60 -9.58
C MET A 297 0.55 4.60 -10.66
N ASN A 298 1.82 4.62 -11.06
CA ASN A 298 2.33 3.65 -12.02
C ASN A 298 2.39 2.25 -11.40
N GLU A 299 2.82 2.14 -10.14
CA GLU A 299 2.78 0.89 -9.38
C GLU A 299 1.34 0.39 -9.22
N ALA A 300 0.42 1.25 -8.75
CA ALA A 300 -0.99 0.89 -8.57
C ALA A 300 -1.68 0.46 -9.88
N ARG A 301 -1.32 1.05 -11.03
CA ARG A 301 -1.84 0.62 -12.34
C ARG A 301 -1.38 -0.78 -12.70
N LEU A 302 -0.13 -1.12 -12.39
CA LEU A 302 0.40 -2.47 -12.59
C LEU A 302 -0.28 -3.46 -11.62
N ASP A 303 -0.42 -3.09 -10.35
CA ASP A 303 -1.13 -3.88 -9.34
C ASP A 303 -2.57 -4.21 -9.77
N VAL A 304 -3.34 -3.21 -10.21
CA VAL A 304 -4.72 -3.41 -10.69
C VAL A 304 -4.76 -4.27 -11.96
N GLY A 305 -3.76 -4.20 -12.82
CA GLY A 305 -3.61 -5.13 -13.94
C GLY A 305 -3.41 -6.57 -13.49
N LEU A 306 -2.56 -6.77 -12.48
CA LEU A 306 -2.30 -8.08 -11.87
C LEU A 306 -3.50 -8.60 -11.06
N GLU A 307 -4.30 -7.73 -10.45
CA GLU A 307 -5.58 -8.09 -9.80
C GLU A 307 -6.51 -8.77 -10.82
N GLY A 308 -6.65 -8.17 -12.01
CA GLY A 308 -7.46 -8.73 -13.09
C GLY A 308 -6.94 -10.07 -13.60
N LEU A 309 -5.61 -10.20 -13.74
CA LEU A 309 -4.96 -11.47 -14.10
C LEU A 309 -5.21 -12.55 -13.03
N GLY A 310 -4.90 -12.25 -11.76
CA GLY A 310 -4.97 -13.21 -10.67
C GLY A 310 -6.38 -13.77 -10.47
N VAL A 311 -7.41 -12.91 -10.48
CA VAL A 311 -8.81 -13.40 -10.37
C VAL A 311 -9.24 -14.22 -11.58
N SER A 312 -8.80 -13.83 -12.78
CA SER A 312 -9.11 -14.59 -13.99
C SER A 312 -8.44 -15.96 -13.98
N SER A 313 -7.18 -16.02 -13.51
CA SER A 313 -6.44 -17.27 -13.32
C SER A 313 -7.14 -18.17 -12.32
N ALA A 314 -7.45 -17.69 -11.11
CA ALA A 314 -8.13 -18.49 -10.09
C ALA A 314 -9.47 -19.01 -10.61
N ALA A 315 -10.28 -18.15 -11.23
CA ALA A 315 -11.56 -18.55 -11.81
C ALA A 315 -11.40 -19.63 -12.89
N TYR A 316 -10.39 -19.52 -13.75
CA TYR A 316 -10.09 -20.53 -14.77
C TYR A 316 -9.64 -21.85 -14.15
N MET A 317 -8.68 -21.82 -13.22
CA MET A 317 -8.16 -23.01 -12.53
C MET A 317 -9.23 -23.77 -11.74
N HIS A 318 -10.26 -23.08 -11.26
CA HIS A 318 -11.43 -23.69 -10.64
C HIS A 318 -12.43 -24.31 -11.62
N ALA A 319 -12.44 -23.86 -12.88
CA ALA A 319 -13.41 -24.28 -13.87
C ALA A 319 -12.98 -25.55 -14.63
N VAL A 320 -11.67 -25.82 -14.68
CA VAL A 320 -11.07 -26.94 -15.45
C VAL A 320 -10.78 -28.17 -14.60
#